data_AF-A0AAU0MT98-F1
#
_entry.id   AF-A0AAU0MT98-F1
#
_cell.length_a   1.000
_cell.length_b   1.000
_cell.length_c   1.000
_cell.angle_alpha   90.00
_cell.angle_beta   90.00
_cell.angle_gamma   90.00
#
_symmetry.space_group_name_H-M   'P 1'
#
loop_
_entity.id
_entity.type
_entity.pdbx_description
1 polymer ?
#
loop_
_entity_poly.entity_id
_entity_poly.type
_entity_poly.pdbx_seq_one_letter_code
_entity_poly.pdbx_strand_id
1 'polypeptide(L)'
;MLERLCLFSPAYFCCLYPNWLGHSFFNYKDLPLAFFYCLALWGVIKSFDQERLSFLKGLIAVALASVGAGAVKIIAIPVMFVPLLGFLYSVVVSKDRIWRLKSCLIALPIALFTLYVVTPVAWVEPVRFIREAIIYMSHHEWRGCTISAGECLKPTGEDWSAFQYWWAWYSVRAPILFLIFMIPCMIFLVAKSNSARILIILSYLLPLSVIFYRNSAMYDGVRHLLFMFPVGVIIIFHAFDVVYNNYMKLRGFIFAVLGLNILSFSVDNVYLYPFNYVYFNEFSREKAKPDQYELDYWGFSLRQAAGRMTAHNRFPDQPLYFEAHPAHLVAPFVESPFIRKDTYYEEGSPYYYIGYTRGNRRMRTGCSQIAKIERRHWLFSDPMNLAFVGYCEDDSSN
;
A
#
# COMPACT_ATOMS: atom_id res chain seq x y z
N MET A 1 -27.37 -6.31 -8.28
CA MET A 1 -28.09 -5.49 -7.26
C MET A 1 -27.14 -4.94 -6.20
N LEU A 2 -26.11 -5.71 -5.82
CA LEU A 2 -25.07 -5.29 -4.88
C LEU A 2 -24.34 -4.02 -5.37
N GLU A 3 -24.13 -3.88 -6.68
CA GLU A 3 -23.60 -2.64 -7.29
C GLU A 3 -24.50 -1.41 -7.11
N ARG A 4 -25.82 -1.59 -6.96
CA ARG A 4 -26.78 -0.49 -6.81
C ARG A 4 -26.96 -0.05 -5.36
N LEU A 5 -26.55 -0.87 -4.39
CA LEU A 5 -26.52 -0.52 -2.97
C LEU A 5 -25.16 0.10 -2.67
N CYS A 6 -25.08 1.42 -2.52
CA CYS A 6 -23.81 2.14 -2.32
C CYS A 6 -22.95 1.53 -1.18
N LEU A 7 -23.60 1.08 -0.09
CA LEU A 7 -22.95 0.44 1.06
C LEU A 7 -22.33 -0.93 0.77
N PHE A 8 -22.76 -1.63 -0.29
CA PHE A 8 -22.22 -2.94 -0.70
C PHE A 8 -21.50 -2.86 -2.05
N SER A 9 -21.03 -1.67 -2.41
CA SER A 9 -20.19 -1.50 -3.60
C SER A 9 -18.74 -1.90 -3.32
N PRO A 10 -18.02 -2.43 -4.33
CA PRO A 10 -16.58 -2.71 -4.23
C PRO A 10 -15.77 -1.49 -3.75
N ALA A 11 -16.13 -0.30 -4.25
CA ALA A 11 -15.45 0.94 -3.90
C ALA A 11 -15.60 1.28 -2.42
N TYR A 12 -16.82 1.18 -1.88
CA TYR A 12 -17.08 1.43 -0.46
C TYR A 12 -16.33 0.43 0.44
N PHE A 13 -16.30 -0.85 0.05
CA PHE A 13 -15.53 -1.87 0.77
C PHE A 13 -14.03 -1.54 0.80
N CYS A 14 -13.46 -1.08 -0.32
CA CYS A 14 -12.07 -0.62 -0.35
C CYS A 14 -11.82 0.57 0.58
N CYS A 15 -12.71 1.56 0.57
CA CYS A 15 -12.59 2.75 1.42
C CYS A 15 -12.64 2.43 2.91
N LEU A 16 -13.38 1.39 3.31
CA LEU A 16 -13.45 0.99 4.70
C LEU A 16 -12.33 0.05 5.14
N TYR A 17 -11.70 -0.69 4.23
CA TYR A 17 -10.61 -1.59 4.64
C TYR A 17 -9.50 -0.79 5.37
N PRO A 18 -9.22 -1.06 6.65
CA PRO A 18 -8.40 -0.15 7.47
C PRO A 18 -7.01 0.07 6.92
N ASN A 19 -6.40 -0.96 6.33
CA ASN A 19 -5.06 -0.85 5.78
C ASN A 19 -5.02 0.10 4.56
N TRP A 20 -6.01 -0.03 3.67
CA TRP A 20 -6.17 0.85 2.52
C TRP A 20 -6.49 2.29 2.94
N LEU A 21 -7.43 2.48 3.88
CA LEU A 21 -7.77 3.79 4.40
C LEU A 21 -6.56 4.47 5.06
N GLY A 22 -5.82 3.74 5.90
CA GLY A 22 -4.64 4.28 6.58
C GLY A 22 -3.54 4.69 5.61
N HIS A 23 -3.31 3.90 4.57
CA HIS A 23 -2.37 4.29 3.52
C HIS A 23 -2.83 5.51 2.72
N SER A 24 -4.14 5.78 2.62
CA SER A 24 -4.65 6.96 1.90
C SER A 24 -4.23 8.29 2.53
N PHE A 25 -3.82 8.29 3.80
CA PHE A 25 -3.41 9.51 4.49
C PHE A 25 -2.01 10.01 4.09
N PHE A 26 -1.14 9.15 3.57
CA PHE A 26 0.26 9.52 3.31
C PHE A 26 0.93 8.76 2.16
N ASN A 27 0.40 7.61 1.72
CA ASN A 27 1.06 6.79 0.70
C ASN A 27 0.83 7.34 -0.70
N TYR A 28 1.67 8.30 -1.06
CA TYR A 28 1.66 9.00 -2.35
C TYR A 28 2.16 8.16 -3.54
N LYS A 29 2.60 6.92 -3.32
CA LYS A 29 3.15 6.05 -4.37
C LYS A 29 2.17 4.94 -4.75
N ASP A 30 1.78 4.12 -3.79
CA ASP A 30 1.15 2.83 -4.10
C ASP A 30 -0.35 2.94 -4.34
N LEU A 31 -1.06 3.84 -3.64
CA LEU A 31 -2.49 4.07 -3.85
C LEU A 31 -2.78 4.80 -5.18
N PRO A 32 -2.03 5.85 -5.56
CA PRO A 32 -2.19 6.42 -6.90
C PRO A 32 -1.93 5.40 -8.01
N LEU A 33 -0.92 4.53 -7.86
CA LEU A 33 -0.70 3.42 -8.79
C LEU A 33 -1.92 2.49 -8.86
N ALA A 34 -2.50 2.12 -7.71
CA ALA A 34 -3.68 1.28 -7.65
C ALA A 34 -4.89 1.90 -8.37
N PHE A 35 -5.07 3.21 -8.24
CA PHE A 35 -6.09 3.97 -8.98
C PHE A 35 -5.88 3.86 -10.48
N PHE A 36 -4.67 4.17 -10.98
CA PHE A 36 -4.37 4.10 -12.40
C PHE A 36 -4.48 2.66 -12.94
N TYR A 37 -4.10 1.66 -12.15
CA TYR A 37 -4.30 0.26 -12.51
C TYR A 37 -5.78 -0.07 -12.71
N CYS A 38 -6.65 0.33 -11.77
CA CYS A 38 -8.09 0.14 -11.88
C CYS A 38 -8.70 0.92 -13.05
N LEU A 39 -8.24 2.15 -13.29
CA LEU A 39 -8.67 2.98 -14.41
C LEU A 39 -8.33 2.32 -15.76
N ALA A 40 -7.15 1.71 -15.88
CA ALA A 40 -6.78 0.94 -17.06
C ALA A 40 -7.70 -0.27 -17.25
N LEU A 41 -7.97 -1.04 -16.20
CA LEU A 41 -8.89 -2.18 -16.29
C LEU A 41 -10.30 -1.77 -16.72
N TRP A 42 -10.82 -0.68 -16.15
CA TRP A 42 -12.09 -0.11 -16.57
C TRP A 42 -12.06 0.30 -18.05
N GLY A 43 -10.97 0.94 -18.48
CA GLY A 43 -10.78 1.33 -19.87
C GLY A 43 -10.73 0.14 -20.84
N VAL A 44 -10.12 -0.97 -20.42
CA VAL A 44 -10.11 -2.23 -21.18
C VAL A 44 -11.49 -2.85 -21.27
N ILE A 45 -12.26 -2.87 -20.18
CA ILE A 45 -13.65 -3.36 -20.23
C ILE A 45 -14.47 -2.55 -21.24
N LYS A 46 -14.32 -1.22 -21.22
CA LYS A 46 -14.97 -0.32 -22.18
C LYS A 46 -14.52 -0.51 -23.62
N SER A 47 -13.28 -0.92 -23.84
CA SER A 47 -12.76 -1.13 -25.20
C SER A 47 -13.32 -2.40 -25.87
N PHE A 48 -13.89 -3.35 -25.11
CA PHE A 48 -14.61 -4.49 -25.68
C PHE A 48 -16.02 -4.15 -26.19
N ASP A 49 -16.60 -3.02 -25.78
CA ASP A 49 -17.89 -2.55 -26.32
C ASP A 49 -17.75 -2.26 -27.82
N GLN A 50 -18.80 -2.53 -28.60
CA GLN A 50 -18.77 -2.29 -30.05
C GLN A 50 -18.93 -0.81 -30.41
N GLU A 51 -19.50 -0.01 -29.51
CA GLU A 51 -19.73 1.42 -29.72
C GLU A 51 -18.42 2.22 -29.75
N ARG A 52 -18.23 3.04 -30.79
CA ARG A 52 -17.03 3.87 -30.95
C ARG A 52 -16.80 4.82 -29.78
N LEU A 53 -17.85 5.42 -29.24
CA LEU A 53 -17.74 6.33 -28.09
C LEU A 53 -17.26 5.59 -26.83
N SER A 54 -17.73 4.36 -26.60
CA SER A 54 -17.27 3.54 -25.48
C SER A 54 -15.79 3.16 -25.64
N PHE A 55 -15.39 2.78 -26.85
CA PHE A 55 -13.98 2.56 -27.16
C PHE A 55 -13.11 3.80 -26.92
N LEU A 56 -13.54 4.99 -27.34
CA LEU A 56 -12.78 6.23 -27.10
C LEU A 56 -12.64 6.54 -25.61
N LYS A 57 -13.71 6.35 -24.82
CA LYS A 57 -13.64 6.47 -23.35
C LYS A 57 -12.62 5.48 -22.77
N GLY A 58 -12.63 4.24 -23.27
CA GLY A 58 -11.66 3.21 -22.87
C GLY A 58 -10.22 3.56 -23.23
N LEU A 59 -9.98 4.05 -24.45
CA LEU A 59 -8.68 4.50 -24.94
C LEU A 59 -8.14 5.66 -24.09
N ILE A 60 -8.97 6.67 -23.82
CA ILE A 60 -8.60 7.80 -22.96
C ILE A 60 -8.26 7.32 -21.55
N ALA A 61 -9.05 6.42 -20.97
CA ALA A 61 -8.80 5.88 -19.64
C ALA A 61 -7.49 5.10 -19.56
N VAL A 62 -7.20 4.23 -20.54
CA VAL A 62 -5.93 3.49 -20.60
C VAL A 62 -4.75 4.44 -20.81
N ALA A 63 -4.88 5.43 -21.70
CA ALA A 63 -3.83 6.43 -21.92
C ALA A 63 -3.53 7.24 -20.65
N LEU A 64 -4.56 7.79 -19.98
CA LEU A 64 -4.42 8.52 -18.72
C LEU A 64 -3.85 7.63 -17.61
N ALA A 65 -4.28 6.37 -17.53
CA ALA A 65 -3.75 5.41 -16.59
C ALA A 65 -2.27 5.11 -16.81
N SER A 66 -1.83 4.92 -18.06
CA SER A 66 -0.42 4.72 -18.39
C SER A 66 0.43 5.95 -18.08
N VAL A 67 -0.06 7.15 -18.41
CA VAL A 67 0.60 8.42 -18.06
C VAL A 67 0.72 8.56 -16.54
N GLY A 68 -0.38 8.36 -15.82
CA GLY A 68 -0.43 8.49 -14.37
C GLY A 68 0.46 7.47 -13.64
N ALA A 69 0.41 6.19 -14.05
CA ALA A 69 1.28 5.16 -13.50
C ALA A 69 2.76 5.50 -13.76
N GLY A 70 3.09 5.96 -14.98
CA GLY A 70 4.43 6.43 -15.33
C GLY A 70 4.89 7.62 -14.48
N ALA A 71 4.03 8.62 -14.29
CA ALA A 71 4.34 9.83 -13.52
C ALA A 71 4.56 9.55 -12.03
N VAL A 72 3.76 8.65 -11.44
CA VAL A 72 3.90 8.27 -10.02
C VAL A 72 5.14 7.40 -9.81
N LYS A 73 5.31 6.40 -10.66
CA LYS A 73 6.37 5.40 -10.53
C LYS A 73 6.63 4.77 -11.90
N ILE A 74 7.61 5.28 -12.64
CA ILE A 74 7.96 4.78 -14.00
C ILE A 74 8.13 3.24 -14.03
N ILE A 75 8.72 2.64 -13.00
CA ILE A 75 8.87 1.17 -12.91
C ILE A 75 7.56 0.41 -12.67
N ALA A 76 6.44 1.09 -12.42
CA ALA A 76 5.13 0.48 -12.36
C ALA A 76 4.52 0.26 -13.74
N ILE A 77 5.13 0.78 -14.82
CA ILE A 77 4.69 0.51 -16.20
C ILE A 77 4.64 -1.00 -16.51
N PRO A 78 5.63 -1.84 -16.12
CA PRO A 78 5.51 -3.30 -16.20
C PRO A 78 4.25 -3.89 -15.55
N VAL A 79 3.75 -3.31 -14.45
CA VAL A 79 2.51 -3.75 -13.82
C VAL A 79 1.32 -3.54 -14.77
N MET A 80 1.35 -2.49 -15.58
CA MET A 80 0.31 -2.17 -16.58
C MET A 80 0.29 -3.13 -17.78
N PHE A 81 1.23 -4.07 -17.87
CA PHE A 81 1.33 -4.99 -19.00
C PHE A 81 0.04 -5.77 -19.27
N VAL A 82 -0.61 -6.32 -18.25
CA VAL A 82 -1.85 -7.10 -18.44
C VAL A 82 -3.02 -6.24 -18.96
N PRO A 83 -3.35 -5.09 -18.34
CA PRO A 83 -4.33 -4.17 -18.92
C PRO A 83 -4.00 -3.78 -20.37
N LEU A 84 -2.73 -3.46 -20.67
CA LEU A 84 -2.33 -3.06 -22.03
C LEU A 84 -2.51 -4.18 -23.05
N LEU A 85 -2.14 -5.42 -22.70
CA LEU A 85 -2.38 -6.58 -23.56
C LEU A 85 -3.87 -6.82 -23.78
N GLY A 86 -4.69 -6.71 -22.72
CA GLY A 86 -6.15 -6.82 -22.83
C GLY A 86 -6.73 -5.75 -23.75
N PHE A 87 -6.23 -4.52 -23.65
CA PHE A 87 -6.62 -3.41 -24.53
C PHE A 87 -6.26 -3.72 -26.00
N LEU A 88 -5.02 -4.13 -26.26
CA LEU A 88 -4.56 -4.49 -27.60
C LEU A 88 -5.39 -5.65 -28.19
N TYR A 89 -5.69 -6.66 -27.39
CA TYR A 89 -6.56 -7.77 -27.80
C TYR A 89 -7.96 -7.26 -28.20
N SER A 90 -8.54 -6.32 -27.46
CA SER A 90 -9.83 -5.71 -27.81
C SER A 90 -9.81 -4.92 -29.15
N VAL A 91 -8.65 -4.39 -29.54
CA VAL A 91 -8.46 -3.72 -30.83
C VAL A 91 -8.42 -4.76 -31.96
N VAL A 92 -7.66 -5.84 -31.77
CA VAL A 92 -7.43 -6.89 -32.77
C VAL A 92 -8.71 -7.67 -33.09
N VAL A 93 -9.51 -8.00 -32.07
CA VAL A 93 -10.73 -8.82 -32.22
C VAL A 93 -11.92 -8.00 -32.75
N SER A 94 -11.83 -6.68 -32.79
CA SER A 94 -12.92 -5.81 -33.24
C SER A 94 -13.12 -5.83 -34.76
N LYS A 95 -14.38 -5.70 -35.19
CA LYS A 95 -14.74 -5.47 -36.60
C LYS A 95 -14.20 -4.13 -37.12
N ASP A 96 -14.12 -3.12 -36.25
CA ASP A 96 -13.62 -1.77 -36.54
C ASP A 96 -12.10 -1.63 -36.31
N ARG A 97 -11.32 -2.73 -36.39
CA ARG A 97 -9.89 -2.78 -36.04
C ARG A 97 -9.04 -1.68 -36.66
N ILE A 98 -9.29 -1.31 -37.93
CA ILE A 98 -8.51 -0.29 -38.64
C ILE A 98 -8.71 1.09 -38.00
N TRP A 99 -9.96 1.44 -37.70
CA TRP A 99 -10.28 2.72 -37.06
C TRP A 99 -9.76 2.77 -35.62
N ARG A 100 -9.89 1.66 -34.87
CA ARG A 100 -9.36 1.54 -33.50
C ARG A 100 -7.84 1.68 -33.48
N LEU A 101 -7.13 1.00 -34.38
CA LEU A 101 -5.67 1.11 -34.51
C LEU A 101 -5.23 2.54 -34.85
N LYS A 102 -5.90 3.20 -35.80
CA LYS A 102 -5.64 4.62 -36.11
C LYS A 102 -5.85 5.52 -34.89
N SER A 103 -6.90 5.27 -34.12
CA SER A 103 -7.17 6.00 -32.88
C SER A 103 -6.05 5.80 -31.85
N CYS A 104 -5.56 4.57 -31.67
CA CYS A 104 -4.42 4.28 -30.81
C CYS A 104 -3.14 4.98 -31.28
N LEU A 105 -2.86 4.98 -32.59
CA LEU A 105 -1.69 5.63 -33.17
C LEU A 105 -1.72 7.15 -32.98
N ILE A 106 -2.90 7.77 -32.94
CA ILE A 106 -3.07 9.20 -32.62
C ILE A 106 -2.92 9.44 -31.11
N ALA A 107 -3.50 8.58 -30.27
CA ALA A 107 -3.45 8.74 -28.82
C ALA A 107 -2.05 8.52 -28.22
N LEU A 108 -1.23 7.65 -28.82
CA LEU A 108 0.11 7.34 -28.32
C LEU A 108 1.05 8.55 -28.22
N PRO A 109 1.29 9.36 -29.27
CA PRO A 109 2.14 10.55 -29.15
C PRO A 109 1.58 11.58 -28.17
N ILE A 110 0.25 11.70 -28.05
CA ILE A 110 -0.40 12.59 -27.07
C ILE A 110 -0.10 12.10 -25.64
N ALA A 111 -0.22 10.80 -25.39
CA ALA A 111 0.09 10.22 -24.08
C ALA A 111 1.58 10.37 -23.73
N LEU A 112 2.48 10.12 -24.67
CA LEU A 112 3.92 10.30 -24.48
C LEU A 112 4.29 11.76 -24.21
N PHE A 113 3.71 12.70 -24.97
CA PHE A 113 3.89 14.13 -24.74
C PHE A 113 3.34 14.55 -23.38
N THR A 114 2.16 14.05 -23.00
CA THR A 114 1.57 14.32 -21.68
C THR A 114 2.47 13.79 -20.56
N LEU A 115 2.99 12.57 -20.69
CA LEU A 115 3.94 11.98 -19.72
C LEU A 115 5.20 12.84 -19.58
N TYR A 116 5.76 13.32 -20.69
CA TYR A 116 6.89 14.26 -20.67
C TYR A 116 6.54 15.55 -19.92
N VAL A 117 5.41 16.19 -20.25
CA VAL A 117 4.96 17.43 -19.61
C VAL A 117 4.75 17.25 -18.10
N VAL A 118 4.12 16.16 -17.66
CA VAL A 118 3.88 15.92 -16.22
C VAL A 118 5.09 15.39 -15.47
N THR A 119 6.23 15.22 -16.13
CA THR A 119 7.49 14.76 -15.52
C THR A 119 8.58 15.82 -15.66
N PRO A 120 8.58 16.90 -14.85
CA PRO A 120 9.53 18.01 -14.99
C PRO A 120 11.01 17.60 -14.98
N VAL A 121 11.34 16.57 -14.21
CA VAL A 121 12.70 16.02 -14.12
C VAL A 121 13.18 15.47 -15.47
N ALA A 122 12.27 15.08 -16.36
CA ALA A 122 12.58 14.59 -17.69
C ALA A 122 12.74 15.71 -18.75
N TRP A 123 12.49 16.99 -18.41
CA TRP A 123 12.41 18.05 -19.43
C TRP A 123 13.74 18.36 -20.12
N VAL A 124 14.84 18.30 -19.38
CA VAL A 124 16.18 18.67 -19.86
C VAL A 124 16.81 17.52 -20.65
N GLU A 125 16.89 16.32 -20.06
CA GLU A 125 17.52 15.15 -20.67
C GLU A 125 16.58 13.92 -20.60
N PRO A 126 15.48 13.87 -21.37
CA PRO A 126 14.43 12.85 -21.22
C PRO A 126 14.95 11.42 -21.43
N VAL A 127 15.81 11.22 -22.43
CA VAL A 127 16.39 9.89 -22.73
C VAL A 127 17.29 9.42 -21.59
N ARG A 128 18.12 10.33 -21.08
CA ARG A 128 19.01 10.05 -19.95
C ARG A 128 18.20 9.73 -18.70
N PHE A 129 17.18 10.53 -18.40
CA PHE A 129 16.28 10.31 -17.28
C PHE A 129 15.62 8.93 -17.33
N ILE A 130 15.09 8.49 -18.48
CA ILE A 130 14.50 7.14 -18.61
C ILE A 130 15.55 6.06 -18.34
N ARG A 131 16.75 6.19 -18.94
CA ARG A 131 17.84 5.23 -18.72
C ARG A 131 18.24 5.15 -17.24
N GLU A 132 18.45 6.30 -16.60
CA GLU A 132 18.84 6.38 -15.20
C GLU A 132 17.73 5.88 -14.27
N ALA A 133 16.46 6.18 -14.56
CA ALA A 133 15.33 5.65 -13.81
C ALA A 133 15.26 4.12 -13.85
N ILE A 134 15.54 3.51 -15.01
CA ILE A 134 15.61 2.05 -15.14
C ILE A 134 16.79 1.48 -14.33
N ILE A 135 17.99 2.06 -14.46
CA ILE A 135 19.21 1.60 -13.77
C ILE A 135 19.10 1.77 -12.25
N TYR A 136 18.65 2.95 -11.80
CA TYR A 136 18.51 3.26 -10.38
C TYR A 136 17.54 2.30 -9.70
N MET A 137 16.44 1.98 -10.37
CA MET A 137 15.43 1.09 -9.80
C MET A 137 15.80 -0.39 -9.89
N SER A 138 16.58 -0.82 -10.89
CA SER A 138 17.09 -2.20 -10.95
C SER A 138 18.16 -2.48 -9.89
N HIS A 139 18.86 -1.44 -9.43
CA HIS A 139 19.88 -1.52 -8.39
C HIS A 139 19.49 -0.79 -7.10
N HIS A 140 18.19 -0.52 -6.88
CA HIS A 140 17.76 0.22 -5.69
C HIS A 140 17.91 -0.65 -4.45
N GLU A 141 19.05 -0.53 -3.78
CA GLU A 141 19.35 -1.23 -2.55
C GLU A 141 18.73 -0.50 -1.35
N TRP A 142 17.61 -1.00 -0.85
CA TRP A 142 17.23 -0.72 0.53
C TRP A 142 18.00 -1.67 1.45
N ARG A 143 18.92 -1.14 2.25
CA ARG A 143 19.82 -1.95 3.10
C ARG A 143 19.22 -2.37 4.45
N GLY A 144 17.99 -1.95 4.74
CA GLY A 144 17.29 -2.31 5.97
C GLY A 144 16.80 -3.76 5.98
N CYS A 145 16.10 -4.12 7.04
CA CYS A 145 15.27 -5.32 7.09
C CYS A 145 13.88 -4.98 7.63
N THR A 146 12.89 -5.78 7.28
CA THR A 146 11.54 -5.70 7.84
C THR A 146 11.30 -6.88 8.77
N ILE A 147 10.94 -6.61 10.02
CA ILE A 147 10.58 -7.68 10.96
C ILE A 147 9.29 -8.35 10.49
N SER A 148 9.39 -9.64 10.17
CA SER A 148 8.31 -10.43 9.58
C SER A 148 8.29 -11.81 10.24
N ALA A 149 7.21 -12.13 10.94
CA ALA A 149 7.06 -13.38 11.70
C ALA A 149 8.24 -13.69 12.67
N GLY A 150 8.79 -12.67 13.31
CA GLY A 150 9.90 -12.81 14.26
C GLY A 150 11.31 -12.65 13.66
N GLU A 151 11.42 -12.61 12.33
CA GLU A 151 12.71 -12.58 11.63
C GLU A 151 12.95 -11.24 10.92
N CYS A 152 14.22 -10.81 10.89
CA CYS A 152 14.67 -9.59 10.21
C CYS A 152 14.98 -9.88 8.74
N LEU A 153 13.95 -9.84 7.90
CA LEU A 153 14.07 -10.14 6.48
C LEU A 153 14.54 -8.89 5.70
N LYS A 154 15.72 -8.97 5.07
CA LYS A 154 16.19 -7.97 4.08
C LYS A 154 15.26 -7.96 2.86
N PRO A 155 15.26 -6.96 1.96
CA PRO A 155 14.38 -6.92 0.80
C PRO A 155 14.54 -8.05 -0.18
N THR A 156 15.77 -8.54 -0.30
CA THR A 156 16.16 -9.67 -1.11
C THR A 156 17.03 -10.55 -0.21
N GLY A 157 16.78 -11.84 -0.20
CA GLY A 157 17.58 -12.80 0.56
C GLY A 157 17.61 -14.14 -0.13
N GLU A 158 18.64 -14.92 0.16
CA GLU A 158 18.78 -16.30 -0.31
C GLU A 158 17.95 -17.27 0.56
N ASP A 159 17.78 -16.93 1.85
CA ASP A 159 17.13 -17.80 2.85
C ASP A 159 15.60 -17.73 2.86
N TRP A 160 15.00 -16.82 2.09
CA TRP A 160 13.55 -16.65 2.02
C TRP A 160 13.10 -16.22 0.62
N SER A 161 11.84 -16.47 0.31
CA SER A 161 11.22 -16.16 -0.98
C SER A 161 10.13 -15.10 -0.88
N ALA A 162 9.91 -14.34 -1.96
CA ALA A 162 8.85 -13.36 -2.10
C ALA A 162 7.47 -13.95 -1.79
N PHE A 163 7.25 -15.23 -2.08
CA PHE A 163 6.04 -15.93 -1.68
C PHE A 163 5.91 -16.10 -0.16
N GLN A 164 6.97 -16.52 0.53
CA GLN A 164 6.99 -16.65 1.99
C GLN A 164 6.78 -15.29 2.66
N TYR A 165 7.46 -14.25 2.20
CA TYR A 165 7.27 -12.88 2.71
C TYR A 165 5.84 -12.40 2.49
N TRP A 166 5.32 -12.57 1.26
CA TRP A 166 3.94 -12.25 0.94
C TRP A 166 2.98 -12.97 1.87
N TRP A 167 3.12 -14.28 2.05
CA TRP A 167 2.23 -15.07 2.89
C TRP A 167 2.30 -14.64 4.37
N ALA A 168 3.51 -14.38 4.90
CA ALA A 168 3.71 -13.93 6.27
C ALA A 168 2.91 -12.64 6.55
N TRP A 169 2.90 -11.69 5.62
CA TRP A 169 2.16 -10.43 5.78
C TRP A 169 0.70 -10.50 5.38
N TYR A 170 0.41 -11.19 4.28
CA TYR A 170 -0.93 -11.26 3.72
C TYR A 170 -1.86 -12.09 4.62
N SER A 171 -1.37 -13.19 5.21
CA SER A 171 -2.15 -14.01 6.13
C SER A 171 -2.58 -13.28 7.40
N VAL A 172 -1.81 -12.27 7.84
CA VAL A 172 -2.10 -11.52 9.09
C VAL A 172 -2.78 -10.17 8.86
N ARG A 173 -2.63 -9.56 7.67
CA ARG A 173 -3.22 -8.24 7.37
C ARG A 173 -4.38 -8.28 6.37
N ALA A 174 -4.46 -9.26 5.49
CA ALA A 174 -5.57 -9.31 4.52
C ALA A 174 -6.90 -9.53 5.24
N PRO A 175 -8.00 -8.94 4.74
CA PRO A 175 -9.33 -9.26 5.24
C PRO A 175 -9.62 -10.75 5.24
N ILE A 176 -10.34 -11.25 6.25
CA ILE A 176 -10.77 -12.66 6.31
C ILE A 176 -11.55 -13.04 5.05
N LEU A 177 -12.37 -12.12 4.53
CA LEU A 177 -13.08 -12.30 3.25
C LEU A 177 -12.14 -12.71 2.12
N PHE A 178 -10.94 -12.13 2.04
CA PHE A 178 -9.97 -12.46 0.99
C PHE A 178 -9.38 -13.85 1.21
N LEU A 179 -9.01 -14.19 2.45
CA LEU A 179 -8.43 -15.50 2.77
C LEU A 179 -9.39 -16.65 2.44
N ILE A 180 -10.70 -16.46 2.67
CA ILE A 180 -11.71 -17.49 2.45
C ILE A 180 -12.19 -17.54 0.99
N PHE A 181 -12.48 -16.38 0.39
CA PHE A 181 -13.26 -16.34 -0.86
C PHE A 181 -12.45 -16.08 -2.12
N MET A 182 -11.19 -15.62 -2.04
CA MET A 182 -10.41 -15.29 -3.26
C MET A 182 -10.31 -16.48 -4.22
N ILE A 183 -9.81 -17.63 -3.75
CA ILE A 183 -9.60 -18.81 -4.60
C ILE A 183 -10.93 -19.40 -5.11
N PRO A 184 -11.95 -19.67 -4.26
CA PRO A 184 -13.24 -20.18 -4.73
C PRO A 184 -13.92 -19.24 -5.75
N CYS A 185 -13.87 -17.93 -5.54
CA CYS A 185 -14.46 -16.96 -6.47
C CYS A 185 -13.74 -16.95 -7.81
N MET A 186 -12.40 -17.03 -7.84
CA MET A 186 -11.64 -17.16 -9.08
C MET A 186 -12.03 -18.43 -9.85
N ILE A 187 -12.04 -19.59 -9.19
CA ILE A 187 -12.42 -20.87 -9.82
C ILE A 187 -13.84 -20.80 -10.38
N PHE A 188 -14.80 -20.28 -9.61
CA PHE A 188 -16.19 -20.12 -10.03
C PHE A 188 -16.33 -19.21 -11.27
N LEU A 189 -15.57 -18.11 -11.33
CA LEU A 189 -15.62 -17.18 -12.45
C LEU A 189 -14.94 -17.73 -13.72
N VAL A 190 -13.85 -18.50 -13.57
CA VAL A 190 -13.21 -19.21 -14.70
C VAL A 190 -14.16 -20.22 -15.31
N ALA A 191 -14.89 -20.98 -14.49
CA ALA A 191 -15.85 -21.97 -14.98
C ALA A 191 -16.98 -21.36 -15.83
N LYS A 192 -17.26 -20.06 -15.66
CA LYS A 192 -18.23 -19.29 -16.46
C LYS A 192 -17.54 -18.37 -17.48
N SER A 193 -16.46 -18.86 -18.09
CA SER A 193 -15.50 -18.15 -18.95
C SER A 193 -16.10 -17.08 -19.88
N ASN A 194 -15.60 -15.84 -19.73
CA ASN A 194 -15.70 -14.76 -20.70
C ASN A 194 -14.34 -14.03 -20.70
N SER A 195 -13.87 -13.56 -21.86
CA SER A 195 -12.60 -12.83 -22.02
C SER A 195 -12.40 -11.72 -20.99
N ALA A 196 -13.45 -10.97 -20.63
CA ALA A 196 -13.35 -9.92 -19.61
C ALA A 196 -13.07 -10.48 -18.20
N ARG A 197 -13.70 -11.61 -17.83
CA ARG A 197 -13.48 -12.27 -16.53
C ARG A 197 -12.07 -12.84 -16.43
N ILE A 198 -11.63 -13.51 -17.50
CA ILE A 198 -10.26 -14.04 -17.58
C ILE A 198 -9.25 -12.92 -17.47
N LEU A 199 -9.46 -11.81 -18.18
CA LEU A 199 -8.55 -10.66 -18.11
C LEU A 199 -8.42 -10.10 -16.69
N ILE A 200 -9.53 -9.90 -15.96
CA ILE A 200 -9.49 -9.40 -14.58
C ILE A 200 -8.74 -10.37 -13.67
N ILE A 201 -8.96 -11.68 -13.83
CA ILE A 201 -8.24 -12.70 -13.05
C ILE A 201 -6.74 -12.70 -13.40
N LEU A 202 -6.38 -12.62 -14.68
CA LEU A 202 -4.99 -12.50 -15.11
C LEU A 202 -4.34 -11.21 -14.62
N SER A 203 -5.12 -10.13 -14.47
CA SER A 203 -4.66 -8.86 -13.93
C SER A 203 -4.29 -8.96 -12.45
N TYR A 204 -4.92 -9.87 -11.71
CA TYR A 204 -4.53 -10.18 -10.34
C TYR A 204 -3.36 -11.18 -10.30
N LEU A 205 -3.46 -12.29 -11.05
CA LEU A 205 -2.53 -13.42 -10.94
C LEU A 205 -1.18 -13.16 -11.61
N LEU A 206 -1.13 -12.59 -12.82
CA LEU A 206 0.13 -12.49 -13.57
C LEU A 206 1.15 -11.60 -12.85
N PRO A 207 0.80 -10.39 -12.34
CA PRO A 207 1.78 -9.59 -11.63
C PRO A 207 2.26 -10.27 -10.33
N LEU A 208 1.40 -11.01 -9.62
CA LEU A 208 1.81 -11.84 -8.47
C LEU A 208 2.79 -12.93 -8.88
N SER A 209 2.46 -13.69 -9.93
CA SER A 209 3.30 -14.77 -10.43
C SER A 209 4.68 -14.27 -10.86
N VAL A 210 4.76 -13.10 -11.50
CA VAL A 210 6.04 -12.48 -11.87
C VAL A 210 6.84 -12.09 -10.63
N ILE A 211 6.20 -11.50 -9.62
CA ILE A 211 6.86 -11.13 -8.36
C ILE A 211 7.47 -12.36 -7.67
N PHE A 212 6.69 -13.44 -7.56
CA PHE A 212 7.14 -14.68 -6.93
C PHE A 212 8.22 -15.39 -7.75
N TYR A 213 8.03 -15.52 -9.06
CA TYR A 213 8.99 -16.16 -9.95
C TYR A 213 10.35 -15.44 -9.97
N ARG A 214 10.32 -14.10 -9.97
CA ARG A 214 11.55 -13.29 -9.97
C ARG A 214 12.17 -13.11 -8.58
N ASN A 215 11.55 -13.67 -7.53
CA ASN A 215 11.90 -13.40 -6.15
C ASN A 215 12.12 -11.90 -5.89
N SER A 216 11.17 -11.07 -6.35
CA SER A 216 11.34 -9.61 -6.38
C SER A 216 11.47 -9.04 -4.97
N ALA A 217 12.19 -7.93 -4.85
CA ALA A 217 12.43 -7.30 -3.55
C ALA A 217 11.13 -6.91 -2.83
N MET A 218 10.97 -7.32 -1.56
CA MET A 218 9.80 -7.01 -0.74
C MET A 218 10.19 -6.53 0.65
N TYR A 219 9.57 -5.45 1.11
CA TYR A 219 9.75 -4.86 2.44
C TYR A 219 8.51 -4.03 2.80
N ASP A 220 8.45 -3.48 4.01
CA ASP A 220 7.34 -2.61 4.47
C ASP A 220 5.96 -3.29 4.39
N GLY A 221 5.91 -4.61 4.64
CA GLY A 221 4.69 -5.41 4.74
C GLY A 221 3.92 -5.56 3.44
N VAL A 222 2.60 -5.33 3.46
CA VAL A 222 1.72 -5.54 2.29
C VAL A 222 1.80 -4.40 1.26
N ARG A 223 2.58 -3.35 1.52
CA ARG A 223 2.62 -2.10 0.78
C ARG A 223 2.83 -2.29 -0.73
N HIS A 224 3.77 -3.14 -1.11
CA HIS A 224 4.16 -3.36 -2.50
C HIS A 224 3.06 -4.01 -3.37
N LEU A 225 2.02 -4.56 -2.74
CA LEU A 225 0.92 -5.26 -3.39
C LEU A 225 -0.43 -4.57 -3.21
N LEU A 226 -0.46 -3.36 -2.64
CA LEU A 226 -1.71 -2.63 -2.42
C LEU A 226 -2.50 -2.46 -3.72
N PHE A 227 -1.84 -2.27 -4.86
CA PHE A 227 -2.52 -2.12 -6.16
C PHE A 227 -3.39 -3.32 -6.57
N MET A 228 -3.11 -4.51 -6.04
CA MET A 228 -3.86 -5.72 -6.33
C MET A 228 -5.13 -5.83 -5.48
N PHE A 229 -5.17 -5.18 -4.33
CA PHE A 229 -6.29 -5.23 -3.41
C PHE A 229 -7.64 -4.90 -4.09
N PRO A 230 -7.80 -3.74 -4.78
CA PRO A 230 -9.08 -3.41 -5.42
C PRO A 230 -9.45 -4.39 -6.53
N VAL A 231 -8.48 -4.98 -7.22
CA VAL A 231 -8.71 -6.03 -8.23
C VAL A 231 -9.28 -7.29 -7.56
N GLY A 232 -8.73 -7.69 -6.42
CA GLY A 232 -9.26 -8.80 -5.62
C GLY A 232 -10.68 -8.52 -5.10
N VAL A 233 -10.97 -7.29 -4.65
CA VAL A 233 -12.34 -6.89 -4.29
C VAL A 233 -13.28 -7.06 -5.48
N ILE A 234 -12.89 -6.58 -6.66
CA ILE A 234 -13.70 -6.72 -7.90
C ILE A 234 -13.99 -8.19 -8.19
N ILE A 235 -12.99 -9.08 -8.08
CA ILE A 235 -13.16 -10.54 -8.30
C ILE A 235 -14.21 -11.13 -7.34
N ILE A 236 -14.07 -10.88 -6.03
CA ILE A 236 -14.98 -11.41 -5.01
C ILE A 236 -16.39 -10.86 -5.23
N PHE A 237 -16.53 -9.54 -5.38
CA PHE A 237 -17.84 -8.89 -5.48
C PHE A 237 -18.55 -9.28 -6.77
N HIS A 238 -17.83 -9.46 -7.88
CA HIS A 238 -18.42 -9.95 -9.12
C HIS A 238 -18.91 -11.39 -8.99
N ALA A 239 -18.14 -12.27 -8.33
CA ALA A 239 -18.61 -13.62 -8.02
C ALA A 239 -19.86 -13.59 -7.12
N PHE A 240 -19.88 -12.73 -6.09
CA PHE A 240 -21.03 -12.56 -5.21
C PHE A 240 -22.25 -12.02 -5.94
N ASP A 241 -22.12 -11.06 -6.87
CA ASP A 241 -23.27 -10.57 -7.65
C ASP A 241 -23.81 -11.66 -8.58
N VAL A 242 -22.94 -12.46 -9.21
CA VAL A 242 -23.38 -13.64 -9.99
C VAL A 242 -24.12 -14.63 -9.09
N VAL A 243 -23.61 -14.95 -7.90
CA VAL A 243 -24.30 -15.88 -6.98
C VAL A 243 -25.62 -15.29 -6.49
N TYR A 244 -25.62 -14.02 -6.10
CA TYR A 244 -26.79 -13.29 -5.62
C TYR A 244 -27.96 -13.31 -6.62
N ASN A 245 -27.66 -13.09 -7.90
CA ASN A 245 -28.68 -13.04 -8.95
C ASN A 245 -29.23 -14.43 -9.29
N ASN A 246 -28.45 -15.51 -9.12
CA ASN A 246 -28.83 -16.86 -9.54
C ASN A 246 -29.31 -17.77 -8.40
N TYR A 247 -28.94 -17.50 -7.14
CA TYR A 247 -29.20 -18.39 -6.01
C TYR A 247 -29.84 -17.64 -4.83
N MET A 248 -31.17 -17.55 -4.83
CA MET A 248 -31.97 -16.83 -3.82
C MET A 248 -31.61 -17.21 -2.37
N LYS A 249 -31.36 -18.50 -2.09
CA LYS A 249 -31.06 -19.01 -0.75
C LYS A 249 -29.74 -18.47 -0.17
N LEU A 250 -28.80 -18.04 -1.02
CA LEU A 250 -27.47 -17.56 -0.60
C LEU A 250 -27.41 -16.04 -0.40
N ARG A 251 -28.49 -15.30 -0.69
CA ARG A 251 -28.51 -13.84 -0.57
C ARG A 251 -28.28 -13.36 0.87
N GLY A 252 -28.95 -13.99 1.84
CA GLY A 252 -28.79 -13.66 3.26
C GLY A 252 -27.36 -13.90 3.75
N PHE A 253 -26.73 -15.00 3.29
CA PHE A 253 -25.34 -15.30 3.59
C PHE A 253 -24.38 -14.23 3.05
N ILE A 254 -24.54 -13.82 1.79
CA ILE A 254 -23.72 -12.75 1.18
C ILE A 254 -23.86 -11.44 1.97
N PHE A 255 -25.09 -11.03 2.31
CA PHE A 255 -25.32 -9.82 3.10
C PHE A 255 -24.70 -9.91 4.50
N ALA A 256 -24.84 -11.06 5.17
CA ALA A 256 -24.25 -11.27 6.49
C ALA A 256 -22.71 -11.18 6.43
N VAL A 257 -22.08 -11.84 5.45
CA VAL A 257 -20.62 -11.82 5.27
C VAL A 257 -20.12 -10.40 4.98
N LEU A 258 -20.74 -9.69 4.04
CA LEU A 258 -20.32 -8.32 3.70
C LEU A 258 -20.61 -7.34 4.85
N GLY A 259 -21.78 -7.44 5.48
CA GLY A 259 -22.17 -6.60 6.60
C GLY A 259 -21.26 -6.77 7.81
N LEU A 260 -20.87 -8.01 8.13
CA LEU A 260 -19.93 -8.30 9.22
C LEU A 260 -18.54 -7.70 8.95
N ASN A 261 -18.03 -7.80 7.72
CA ASN A 261 -16.73 -7.20 7.37
C ASN A 261 -16.80 -5.67 7.42
N ILE A 262 -17.85 -5.06 6.89
CA ILE A 262 -18.07 -3.60 6.95
C ILE A 262 -18.12 -3.11 8.39
N LEU A 263 -18.85 -3.82 9.26
CA LEU A 263 -18.92 -3.50 10.68
C LEU A 263 -17.55 -3.62 11.34
N SER A 264 -16.86 -4.76 11.14
CA SER A 264 -15.53 -5.00 11.71
C SER A 264 -14.54 -3.92 11.30
N PHE A 265 -14.46 -3.61 10.00
CA PHE A 265 -13.62 -2.54 9.47
C PHE A 265 -13.96 -1.17 10.06
N SER A 266 -15.25 -0.85 10.20
CA SER A 266 -15.67 0.43 10.78
C SER A 266 -15.21 0.56 12.23
N VAL A 267 -15.32 -0.53 13.02
CA VAL A 267 -14.82 -0.55 14.40
C VAL A 267 -13.30 -0.42 14.43
N ASP A 268 -12.56 -1.22 13.64
CA ASP A 268 -11.10 -1.12 13.56
C ASP A 268 -10.65 0.28 13.13
N ASN A 269 -11.39 0.94 12.23
CA ASN A 269 -11.05 2.29 11.81
C ASN A 269 -11.16 3.31 12.93
N VAL A 270 -12.14 3.18 13.83
CA VAL A 270 -12.29 4.06 15.00
C VAL A 270 -11.17 3.82 16.00
N TYR A 271 -10.88 2.55 16.33
CA TYR A 271 -9.87 2.19 17.32
C TYR A 271 -8.43 2.48 16.87
N LEU A 272 -8.16 2.32 15.58
CA LEU A 272 -6.81 2.50 15.05
C LEU A 272 -6.55 3.93 14.60
N TYR A 273 -7.54 4.81 14.48
CA TYR A 273 -7.35 6.16 13.94
C TYR A 273 -6.22 6.92 14.67
N PRO A 274 -5.36 7.67 13.94
CA PRO A 274 -5.18 7.73 12.47
C PRO A 274 -4.19 6.69 11.90
N PHE A 275 -3.88 5.64 12.64
CA PHE A 275 -2.90 4.58 12.33
C PHE A 275 -3.53 3.35 11.66
N ASN A 276 -4.60 3.51 10.91
CA ASN A 276 -5.40 2.41 10.34
C ASN A 276 -4.56 1.42 9.52
N TYR A 277 -3.42 1.87 8.97
CA TYR A 277 -2.50 1.04 8.18
C TYR A 277 -1.73 -0.01 8.99
N VAL A 278 -1.71 0.07 10.33
CA VAL A 278 -1.10 -0.95 11.20
C VAL A 278 -2.04 -2.14 11.48
N TYR A 279 -3.19 -2.18 10.79
CA TYR A 279 -4.22 -3.20 10.95
C TYR A 279 -3.72 -4.64 10.80
N PHE A 280 -4.15 -5.49 11.73
CA PHE A 280 -4.15 -6.95 11.65
C PHE A 280 -5.58 -7.47 11.59
N ASN A 281 -5.79 -8.55 10.84
CA ASN A 281 -7.08 -9.22 10.79
C ASN A 281 -7.43 -9.86 12.14
N GLU A 282 -8.71 -10.14 12.31
CA GLU A 282 -9.35 -10.51 13.57
C GLU A 282 -8.70 -11.75 14.21
N PHE A 283 -8.17 -12.67 13.41
CA PHE A 283 -7.51 -13.90 13.86
C PHE A 283 -6.00 -13.75 14.12
N SER A 284 -5.41 -12.59 13.80
CA SER A 284 -3.97 -12.38 13.88
C SER A 284 -3.56 -11.23 14.79
N ARG A 285 -4.51 -10.61 15.52
CA ARG A 285 -4.26 -9.46 16.40
C ARG A 285 -3.22 -9.74 17.48
N GLU A 286 -3.14 -10.98 17.98
CA GLU A 286 -2.12 -11.39 18.95
C GLU A 286 -0.68 -11.30 18.45
N LYS A 287 -0.50 -11.34 17.13
CA LYS A 287 0.79 -11.25 16.46
C LYS A 287 1.21 -9.79 16.21
N ALA A 288 0.36 -8.81 16.51
CA ALA A 288 0.65 -7.40 16.31
C ALA A 288 1.62 -6.86 17.37
N LYS A 289 2.84 -7.41 17.40
CA LYS A 289 3.89 -7.07 18.36
C LYS A 289 5.17 -6.70 17.61
N PRO A 290 5.94 -5.69 18.07
CA PRO A 290 7.12 -5.20 17.35
C PRO A 290 8.22 -6.24 17.11
N ASP A 291 8.32 -7.24 17.98
CA ASP A 291 9.26 -8.35 17.87
C ASP A 291 8.79 -9.42 16.87
N GLN A 292 7.50 -9.47 16.54
CA GLN A 292 6.90 -10.40 15.59
C GLN A 292 6.73 -9.77 14.20
N TYR A 293 6.23 -8.54 14.15
CA TYR A 293 5.96 -7.83 12.90
C TYR A 293 6.26 -6.33 13.06
N GLU A 294 6.80 -5.75 12.00
CA GLU A 294 7.00 -4.31 11.92
C GLU A 294 5.65 -3.55 11.83
N LEU A 295 5.35 -2.74 12.83
CA LEU A 295 4.04 -2.08 12.92
C LEU A 295 4.02 -0.78 12.11
N ASP A 296 4.69 0.26 12.62
CA ASP A 296 4.83 1.56 11.97
C ASP A 296 6.14 1.66 11.18
N TYR A 297 6.11 1.28 9.91
CA TYR A 297 7.27 1.34 9.02
C TYR A 297 7.42 2.69 8.28
N TRP A 298 6.39 3.55 8.30
CA TRP A 298 6.40 4.87 7.65
C TRP A 298 6.83 6.02 8.55
N GLY A 299 6.91 5.81 9.87
CA GLY A 299 7.24 6.83 10.85
C GLY A 299 6.08 7.76 11.20
N PHE A 300 4.84 7.32 10.97
CA PHE A 300 3.66 8.17 11.18
C PHE A 300 3.47 8.55 12.67
N SER A 301 3.90 7.68 13.58
CA SER A 301 3.83 7.87 15.04
C SER A 301 4.86 8.85 15.57
N LEU A 302 5.90 9.14 14.78
CA LEU A 302 6.99 10.03 15.20
C LEU A 302 6.52 11.47 15.42
N ARG A 303 5.47 11.92 14.72
CA ARG A 303 4.80 13.20 15.01
C ARG A 303 4.20 13.22 16.42
N GLN A 304 3.51 12.14 16.82
CA GLN A 304 2.96 12.04 18.17
C GLN A 304 4.08 11.89 19.21
N ALA A 305 5.15 11.17 18.88
CA ALA A 305 6.33 11.04 19.74
C ALA A 305 7.02 12.38 19.99
N ALA A 306 7.20 13.20 18.95
CA ALA A 306 7.73 14.56 19.07
C ALA A 306 6.88 15.42 20.02
N GLY A 307 5.54 15.39 19.86
CA GLY A 307 4.65 16.10 20.76
C GLY A 307 4.72 15.63 22.21
N ARG A 308 4.95 14.33 22.46
CA ARG A 308 5.15 13.79 23.82
C ARG A 308 6.47 14.23 24.44
N MET A 309 7.53 14.32 23.64
CA MET A 309 8.81 14.89 24.07
C MET A 309 8.63 16.36 24.47
N THR A 310 8.04 17.18 23.61
CA THR A 310 7.81 18.61 23.87
C THR A 310 6.95 18.83 25.11
N ALA A 311 5.89 18.03 25.29
CA ALA A 311 5.04 18.10 26.48
C ALA A 311 5.74 17.68 27.78
N HIS A 312 6.80 16.87 27.71
CA HIS A 312 7.58 16.48 28.89
C HIS A 312 8.66 17.51 29.27
N ASN A 313 8.97 18.47 28.41
CA ASN A 313 10.09 19.39 28.58
C ASN A 313 10.15 19.96 30.01
N ARG A 314 11.13 19.49 30.80
CA ARG A 314 11.35 19.91 32.19
C ARG A 314 12.07 21.25 32.31
N PHE A 315 12.70 21.72 31.22
CA PHE A 315 13.53 22.92 31.19
C PHE A 315 13.14 23.77 29.96
N PRO A 316 11.97 24.45 30.01
CA PRO A 316 11.45 25.22 28.86
C PRO A 316 12.38 26.35 28.42
N ASP A 317 13.22 26.86 29.31
CA ASP A 317 14.13 27.98 29.05
C ASP A 317 15.56 27.56 28.67
N GLN A 318 15.83 26.26 28.56
CA GLN A 318 17.16 25.74 28.22
C GLN A 318 17.14 24.99 26.89
N PRO A 319 18.21 25.11 26.07
CA PRO A 319 18.36 24.26 24.91
C PRO A 319 18.43 22.79 25.35
N LEU A 320 17.57 21.95 24.78
CA LEU A 320 17.52 20.52 25.05
C LEU A 320 17.85 19.73 23.81
N TYR A 321 18.65 18.68 23.96
CA TYR A 321 19.05 17.89 22.82
C TYR A 321 18.05 16.78 22.52
N PHE A 322 17.89 16.42 21.25
CA PHE A 322 17.19 15.19 20.88
C PHE A 322 17.93 14.40 19.81
N GLU A 323 17.85 13.09 19.93
CA GLU A 323 18.31 12.10 18.97
C GLU A 323 17.10 11.33 18.45
N ALA A 324 16.89 11.37 17.14
CA ALA A 324 15.74 10.77 16.50
C ALA A 324 16.12 9.86 15.36
N HIS A 325 15.39 8.76 15.23
CA HIS A 325 15.69 7.72 14.25
C HIS A 325 14.44 7.33 13.45
N PRO A 326 14.23 7.89 12.24
CA PRO A 326 15.07 8.88 11.54
C PRO A 326 14.76 10.34 11.91
N ALA A 327 15.80 11.16 12.05
CA ALA A 327 15.67 12.55 12.47
C ALA A 327 14.81 13.42 11.55
N HIS A 328 14.86 13.19 10.23
CA HIS A 328 14.11 14.00 9.25
C HIS A 328 12.58 13.85 9.35
N LEU A 329 12.07 12.79 10.01
CA LEU A 329 10.64 12.61 10.26
C LEU A 329 10.18 13.24 11.58
N VAL A 330 11.11 13.57 12.47
CA VAL A 330 10.83 14.17 13.78
C VAL A 330 11.05 15.68 13.74
N ALA A 331 12.16 16.12 13.14
CA ALA A 331 12.59 17.53 13.13
C ALA A 331 11.51 18.54 12.71
N PRO A 332 10.63 18.28 11.70
CA PRO A 332 9.58 19.22 11.34
C PRO A 332 8.51 19.46 12.42
N PHE A 333 8.44 18.61 13.44
CA PHE A 333 7.46 18.67 14.53
C PHE A 333 8.07 19.07 15.87
N VAL A 334 9.36 19.43 15.86
CA VAL A 334 10.09 19.82 17.06
C VAL A 334 10.38 21.31 16.96
N GLU A 335 9.81 22.07 17.89
CA GLU A 335 10.02 23.51 17.98
C GLU A 335 11.17 23.83 18.95
N SER A 336 11.75 25.03 18.82
CA SER A 336 12.70 25.58 19.81
C SER A 336 12.12 25.43 21.23
N PRO A 337 12.89 25.01 22.25
CA PRO A 337 14.36 25.09 22.38
C PRO A 337 15.11 23.80 22.00
N PHE A 338 14.48 22.85 21.32
CA PHE A 338 15.11 21.57 21.05
C PHE A 338 16.15 21.64 19.91
N ILE A 339 17.34 21.13 20.20
CA ILE A 339 18.48 21.06 19.27
C ILE A 339 18.73 19.61 18.89
N ARG A 340 18.93 19.38 17.60
CA ARG A 340 19.31 18.06 17.09
C ARG A 340 20.73 17.68 17.54
N LYS A 341 20.87 16.54 18.22
CA LYS A 341 22.15 16.02 18.72
C LYS A 341 23.19 15.80 17.61
N ASP A 342 22.76 15.42 16.40
CA ASP A 342 23.64 15.26 15.24
C ASP A 342 24.09 16.61 14.62
N THR A 343 23.50 17.73 15.02
CA THR A 343 23.85 19.07 14.56
C THR A 343 24.78 19.77 15.56
N TYR A 344 24.41 19.77 16.84
CA TYR A 344 25.20 20.33 17.93
C TYR A 344 24.84 19.58 19.22
N TYR A 345 25.84 19.22 20.01
CA TYR A 345 25.68 18.51 21.26
C TYR A 345 26.79 18.90 22.23
N GLU A 346 26.40 19.40 23.39
CA GLU A 346 27.32 19.57 24.51
C GLU A 346 27.39 18.25 25.27
N GLU A 347 28.57 17.63 25.26
CA GLU A 347 28.82 16.33 25.87
C GLU A 347 28.45 16.33 27.37
N GLY A 348 27.77 15.28 27.84
CA GLY A 348 27.23 15.23 29.20
C GLY A 348 25.87 15.93 29.38
N SER A 349 25.34 16.59 28.35
CA SER A 349 24.00 17.18 28.43
C SER A 349 22.91 16.11 28.29
N PRO A 350 21.82 16.20 29.08
CA PRO A 350 20.69 15.28 28.90
C PRO A 350 20.04 15.48 27.53
N TYR A 351 19.51 14.39 26.98
CA TYR A 351 18.85 14.40 25.68
C TYR A 351 17.65 13.46 25.61
N TYR A 352 16.74 13.76 24.69
CA TYR A 352 15.62 12.89 24.39
C TYR A 352 15.97 11.91 23.27
N TYR A 353 15.58 10.66 23.43
CA TYR A 353 15.67 9.65 22.39
C TYR A 353 14.27 9.36 21.83
N ILE A 354 14.11 9.53 20.51
CA ILE A 354 12.86 9.19 19.81
C ILE A 354 13.13 8.09 18.78
N GLY A 355 12.40 7.00 18.92
CA GLY A 355 12.43 5.89 17.98
C GLY A 355 11.06 5.26 17.77
N TYR A 356 10.91 4.62 16.62
CA TYR A 356 9.78 3.78 16.23
C TYR A 356 10.23 2.35 15.99
N THR A 357 9.28 1.43 15.81
CA THR A 357 9.56 -0.03 15.77
C THR A 357 10.31 -0.53 14.53
N ARG A 358 10.50 0.30 13.51
CA ARG A 358 11.18 -0.10 12.27
C ARG A 358 12.58 -0.65 12.53
N GLY A 359 12.88 -1.80 11.94
CA GLY A 359 14.16 -2.49 12.11
C GLY A 359 14.42 -3.00 13.54
N ASN A 360 13.37 -3.40 14.27
CA ASN A 360 13.44 -3.89 15.66
C ASN A 360 14.12 -2.92 16.62
N ARG A 361 13.98 -1.62 16.38
CA ARG A 361 14.48 -0.61 17.32
C ARG A 361 13.72 -0.69 18.63
N ARG A 362 14.48 -0.56 19.72
CA ARG A 362 13.98 -0.59 21.09
C ARG A 362 14.41 0.68 21.82
N MET A 363 13.86 0.89 23.01
CA MET A 363 14.36 1.95 23.88
C MET A 363 15.85 1.77 24.11
N ARG A 364 16.61 2.87 24.05
CA ARG A 364 18.05 2.85 24.28
C ARG A 364 18.35 2.51 25.74
N THR A 365 19.33 1.64 25.96
CA THR A 365 19.83 1.31 27.30
C THR A 365 20.33 2.56 28.00
N GLY A 366 20.00 2.73 29.30
CA GLY A 366 20.35 3.92 30.08
C GLY A 366 19.35 5.08 29.96
N CYS A 367 18.39 5.01 29.04
CA CYS A 367 17.34 6.03 28.94
C CYS A 367 16.07 5.61 29.67
N SER A 368 15.50 6.52 30.46
CA SER A 368 14.20 6.35 31.10
C SER A 368 13.07 6.53 30.08
N GLN A 369 12.18 5.56 29.95
CA GLN A 369 11.06 5.67 29.00
C GLN A 369 9.97 6.60 29.55
N ILE A 370 9.77 7.72 28.87
CA ILE A 370 8.76 8.73 29.24
C ILE A 370 7.40 8.40 28.64
N ALA A 371 7.39 7.98 27.38
CA ALA A 371 6.15 7.77 26.64
C ALA A 371 6.28 6.64 25.62
N LYS A 372 5.16 5.98 25.38
CA LYS A 372 4.94 5.07 24.26
C LYS A 372 3.76 5.57 23.43
N ILE A 373 3.90 5.50 22.12
CA ILE A 373 2.80 5.74 21.20
C ILE A 373 2.16 4.39 20.92
N GLU A 374 1.02 4.14 21.56
CA GLU A 374 0.35 2.85 21.52
C GLU A 374 -0.97 2.92 20.76
N ARG A 375 -1.36 1.81 20.14
CA ARG A 375 -2.72 1.59 19.61
C ARG A 375 -3.25 0.23 20.06
N ARG A 376 -4.56 0.08 20.11
CA ARG A 376 -5.20 -1.18 20.53
C ARG A 376 -6.21 -1.59 19.48
N HIS A 377 -6.22 -2.87 19.16
CA HIS A 377 -7.34 -3.45 18.45
C HIS A 377 -8.53 -3.59 19.41
N TRP A 378 -9.74 -3.52 18.87
CA TRP A 378 -10.91 -3.94 19.63
C TRP A 378 -10.82 -5.45 19.92
N LEU A 379 -11.37 -5.92 21.04
CA LEU A 379 -11.29 -7.32 21.50
C LEU A 379 -9.88 -7.88 21.81
N PHE A 380 -8.82 -7.06 21.76
CA PHE A 380 -7.49 -7.49 22.15
C PHE A 380 -6.89 -6.52 23.17
N SER A 381 -6.39 -7.04 24.30
CA SER A 381 -5.95 -6.23 25.43
C SER A 381 -4.57 -5.61 25.23
N ASP A 382 -3.67 -6.31 24.55
CA ASP A 382 -2.27 -5.90 24.50
C ASP A 382 -2.09 -4.73 23.52
N PRO A 383 -1.42 -3.64 23.94
CA PRO A 383 -1.16 -2.52 23.07
C PRO A 383 -0.07 -2.80 22.03
N MET A 384 -0.33 -2.34 20.82
CA MET A 384 0.66 -2.18 19.76
C MET A 384 1.53 -0.97 20.05
N ASN A 385 2.80 -1.19 20.41
CA ASN A 385 3.78 -0.13 20.55
C ASN A 385 4.26 0.31 19.17
N LEU A 386 4.00 1.55 18.76
CA LEU A 386 4.38 2.06 17.44
C LEU A 386 5.68 2.89 17.51
N ALA A 387 5.81 3.68 18.58
CA ALA A 387 6.99 4.47 18.88
C ALA A 387 7.18 4.64 20.38
N PHE A 388 8.35 5.14 20.76
CA PHE A 388 8.73 5.39 22.12
C PHE A 388 9.57 6.66 22.22
N VAL A 389 9.50 7.28 23.39
CA VAL A 389 10.25 8.48 23.78
C VAL A 389 10.96 8.18 25.08
N GLY A 390 12.28 8.35 25.09
CA GLY A 390 13.12 8.21 26.26
C GLY A 390 13.78 9.52 26.64
N TYR A 391 14.10 9.68 27.91
CA TYR A 391 14.99 10.71 28.43
C TYR A 391 16.26 10.06 28.93
N CYS A 392 17.37 10.47 28.37
CA CYS A 392 18.68 9.96 28.67
C CYS A 392 19.40 11.03 29.48
N GLU A 393 19.72 10.70 30.73
CA GLU A 393 20.73 11.42 31.50
C GLU A 393 22.06 10.89 30.97
N ASP A 394 22.89 11.76 30.38
CA ASP A 394 24.16 11.34 29.80
C ASP A 394 25.12 11.11 30.96
N ASP A 395 25.08 9.92 31.57
CA ASP A 395 26.10 9.49 32.53
C ASP A 395 27.43 9.42 31.77
N SER A 396 28.29 10.41 31.97
CA SER A 396 29.68 10.42 31.54
C SER A 396 30.53 9.42 32.34
N SER A 397 30.06 8.18 32.48
CA SER A 397 30.75 7.08 33.14
C SER A 397 30.41 5.75 32.46
N ASN A 398 31.00 5.55 31.27
CA ASN A 398 31.64 4.28 30.89
C ASN A 398 32.53 4.47 29.66
#